data_AF-A0A9E3QJS7-F1
#
_entry.id   AF-A0A9E3QJS7-F1
#
_cell.length_a   1.000
_cell.length_b   1.000
_cell.length_c   1.000
_cell.angle_alpha   90.00
_cell.angle_beta   90.00
_cell.angle_gamma   90.00
#
_symmetry.space_group_name_H-M   'P 1'
#
loop_
_entity.id
_entity.type
_entity.pdbx_description
1 polymer ?
#
loop_
_entity_poly.entity_id
_entity_poly.type
_entity_poly.pdbx_seq_one_letter_code
_entity_poly.pdbx_strand_id
1 'polypeptide(L)'
;MSTAEQPVSSAPAAAAASEVSLLDKIIAEGRLARDAEQREVARDLIGEFVNQVMAGEMTVSKDTQAMVNARIGQIDALISRQLNEILHHEDFQRLEASWRGLHYFVHQSETGSLMKIRVLNTSKKDLLKDMERAPEFDQSALFKKVYE
;
A
#
# COMPACT_ATOMS: atom_id res chain seq x y z
N MET A 1 76.35 -31.06 11.14
CA MET A 1 76.17 -30.02 10.11
C MET A 1 74.89 -30.33 9.35
N SER A 2 73.73 -29.91 9.86
CA SER A 2 72.43 -30.06 9.19
C SER A 2 71.41 -29.08 9.77
N THR A 3 70.93 -28.22 8.89
CA THR A 3 69.55 -27.72 8.78
C THR A 3 69.05 -26.67 9.76
N ALA A 4 69.31 -25.41 9.38
CA ALA A 4 68.41 -24.27 9.27
C ALA A 4 67.05 -24.30 10.03
N GLU A 5 66.98 -23.51 11.09
CA GLU A 5 65.74 -22.96 11.66
C GLU A 5 65.31 -21.74 10.81
N GLN A 6 64.24 -21.89 10.03
CA GLN A 6 63.54 -20.78 9.40
C GLN A 6 62.51 -20.22 10.39
N PRO A 7 62.51 -18.90 10.69
CA PRO A 7 61.40 -18.28 11.39
C PRO A 7 60.20 -18.20 10.44
N VAL A 8 59.06 -18.67 10.93
CA VAL A 8 57.75 -18.63 10.28
C VAL A 8 57.39 -17.16 10.01
N SER A 9 57.34 -16.78 8.74
CA SER A 9 56.85 -15.49 8.30
C SER A 9 55.35 -15.38 8.59
N SER A 10 55.00 -14.47 9.50
CA SER A 10 53.64 -13.97 9.67
C SER A 10 53.27 -13.12 8.44
N ALA A 11 52.46 -13.71 7.55
CA ALA A 11 51.80 -12.95 6.49
C ALA A 11 50.82 -11.95 7.12
N PRO A 12 50.89 -10.65 6.78
CA PRO A 12 49.96 -9.66 7.28
C PRO A 12 48.57 -9.94 6.73
N ALA A 13 47.58 -9.87 7.62
CA ALA A 13 46.17 -9.88 7.27
C ALA A 13 45.94 -8.85 6.16
N ALA A 14 45.46 -9.32 5.01
CA ALA A 14 44.98 -8.48 3.94
C ALA A 14 43.88 -7.59 4.52
N ALA A 15 44.22 -6.33 4.75
CA ALA A 15 43.26 -5.28 5.03
C ALA A 15 42.25 -5.30 3.89
N ALA A 16 41.01 -5.67 4.21
CA ALA A 16 39.86 -5.37 3.39
C ALA A 16 39.78 -3.84 3.31
N ALA A 17 40.45 -3.28 2.31
CA ALA A 17 40.16 -1.94 1.85
C ALA A 17 38.70 -1.96 1.42
N SER A 18 37.82 -1.41 2.26
CA SER A 18 36.46 -1.08 1.90
C SER A 18 36.54 0.00 0.83
N GLU A 19 36.76 -0.40 -0.42
CA GLU A 19 36.49 0.45 -1.57
C GLU A 19 35.07 0.97 -1.38
N VAL A 20 34.95 2.29 -1.24
CA VAL A 20 33.66 2.97 -1.16
C VAL A 20 32.77 2.38 -2.25
N SER A 21 31.68 1.73 -1.82
CA SER A 21 30.82 0.95 -2.71
C SER A 21 30.40 1.82 -3.88
N LEU A 22 30.35 1.26 -5.10
CA LEU A 22 29.89 2.00 -6.28
C LEU A 22 28.53 2.67 -6.04
N LEU A 23 27.68 2.02 -5.23
CA LEU A 23 26.40 2.57 -4.77
C LEU A 23 26.58 3.83 -3.91
N ASP A 24 27.56 3.86 -3.01
CA ASP A 24 27.84 5.02 -2.17
C ASP A 24 28.38 6.20 -2.97
N LYS A 25 29.17 5.93 -4.03
CA LYS A 25 29.63 6.97 -4.96
C LYS A 25 28.46 7.57 -5.75
N ILE A 26 27.55 6.74 -6.25
CA ILE A 26 26.35 7.20 -6.98
C ILE A 26 25.43 8.04 -6.08
N ILE A 27 25.23 7.63 -4.82
CA ILE A 27 24.39 8.39 -3.87
C ILE A 27 25.02 9.75 -3.52
N ALA A 28 26.36 9.78 -3.37
CA ALA A 28 27.10 11.01 -3.09
C ALA A 28 27.10 11.98 -4.27
N GLU A 29 27.36 11.50 -5.49
CA GLU A 29 27.37 12.30 -6.72
C GLU A 29 25.96 12.75 -7.14
N GLY A 30 24.96 11.88 -6.96
CA GLY A 30 23.56 12.18 -7.27
C GLY A 30 22.87 13.14 -6.29
N ARG A 31 23.54 13.55 -5.19
CA ARG A 31 22.96 14.40 -4.12
C ARG A 31 21.61 13.90 -3.60
N LEU A 32 21.42 12.58 -3.57
CA LEU A 32 20.12 11.95 -3.30
C LEU A 32 19.74 11.94 -1.82
N ALA A 33 20.68 12.21 -0.91
CA ALA A 33 20.46 12.18 0.54
C ALA A 33 21.20 13.33 1.23
N ARG A 34 20.50 14.06 2.11
CA ARG A 34 21.07 15.12 2.96
C ARG A 34 21.47 14.58 4.32
N ASP A 35 20.72 13.58 4.81
CA ASP A 35 20.92 12.95 6.13
C ASP A 35 21.24 11.46 6.00
N ALA A 36 21.79 10.86 7.07
CA ALA A 36 22.21 9.46 7.09
C ALA A 36 21.05 8.47 6.86
N GLU A 37 19.86 8.77 7.39
CA GLU A 37 18.65 7.94 7.22
C GLU A 37 18.16 7.94 5.76
N GLN A 38 18.24 9.10 5.09
CA GLN A 38 17.90 9.22 3.67
C GLN A 38 18.90 8.47 2.78
N ARG A 39 20.16 8.33 3.22
CA ARG A 39 21.20 7.63 2.48
C ARG A 39 20.95 6.12 2.46
N GLU A 40 20.51 5.55 3.57
CA GLU A 40 20.11 4.13 3.65
C GLU A 40 18.89 3.87 2.76
N VAL A 41 17.85 4.70 2.84
CA VAL A 41 16.67 4.57 1.97
C VAL A 41 17.04 4.71 0.49
N ALA A 42 17.90 5.67 0.13
CA ALA A 42 18.36 5.83 -1.25
C ALA A 42 19.18 4.63 -1.73
N ARG A 43 20.00 4.04 -0.85
CA ARG A 43 20.77 2.82 -1.15
C ARG A 43 19.86 1.63 -1.43
N ASP A 44 18.82 1.44 -0.62
CA ASP A 44 17.85 0.36 -0.80
C ASP A 44 17.07 0.53 -2.11
N LEU A 45 16.60 1.75 -2.40
CA LEU A 45 15.87 2.06 -3.64
C LEU A 45 16.70 1.83 -4.90
N ILE A 46 17.97 2.27 -4.90
CA ILE A 46 18.88 2.03 -6.02
C ILE A 46 19.23 0.53 -6.12
N GLY A 47 19.39 -0.16 -4.99
CA GLY A 47 19.61 -1.60 -4.95
C GLY A 47 18.48 -2.39 -5.60
N GLU A 48 17.24 -2.11 -5.21
CA GLU A 48 16.02 -2.68 -5.81
C GLU A 48 15.93 -2.36 -7.31
N PHE A 49 16.20 -1.12 -7.71
CA PHE A 49 16.21 -0.73 -9.11
C PHE A 49 17.22 -1.54 -9.94
N VAL A 50 18.46 -1.67 -9.45
CA VAL A 50 19.50 -2.47 -10.12
C VAL A 50 19.07 -3.93 -10.20
N ASN A 51 18.48 -4.50 -9.14
CA ASN A 51 17.97 -5.86 -9.15
C ASN A 51 16.87 -6.06 -10.20
N GLN A 52 15.92 -5.12 -10.33
CA GLN A 52 14.85 -5.19 -11.32
C GLN A 52 15.37 -5.08 -12.77
N VAL A 53 16.41 -4.26 -12.99
CA VAL A 53 17.10 -4.19 -14.29
C VAL A 53 17.83 -5.51 -14.59
N MET A 54 18.54 -6.07 -13.61
CA MET A 54 19.30 -7.32 -13.75
C MET A 54 18.39 -8.55 -13.93
N ALA A 55 17.19 -8.54 -13.33
CA ALA A 55 16.16 -9.55 -13.51
C ALA A 55 15.51 -9.50 -14.91
N GLY A 56 15.88 -8.53 -15.76
CA GLY A 56 15.38 -8.40 -17.12
C GLY A 56 13.95 -7.87 -17.19
N GLU A 57 13.42 -7.33 -16.10
CA GLU A 57 12.06 -6.82 -16.05
C GLU A 57 11.94 -5.41 -16.66
N MET A 58 13.07 -4.78 -17.04
CA MET A 58 13.14 -3.46 -17.66
C MET A 58 14.01 -3.50 -18.92
N THR A 59 13.51 -2.93 -20.03
CA THR A 59 14.28 -2.80 -21.27
C THR A 59 15.25 -1.63 -21.16
N VAL A 60 16.55 -1.91 -21.07
CA VAL A 60 17.58 -0.87 -21.01
C VAL A 60 17.63 -0.12 -22.35
N SER A 61 17.22 1.14 -22.34
CA SER A 61 17.28 2.06 -23.48
C SER A 61 18.29 3.18 -23.21
N LYS A 62 18.76 3.85 -24.27
CA LYS A 62 19.61 5.06 -24.16
C LYS A 62 18.90 6.19 -23.42
N ASP A 63 17.57 6.19 -23.43
CA ASP A 63 16.75 7.11 -22.66
C ASP A 63 16.27 6.44 -21.37
N THR A 64 17.04 6.62 -20.30
CA THR A 64 16.74 6.11 -18.96
C THR A 64 15.44 6.70 -18.40
N GLN A 65 15.12 7.95 -18.74
CA GLN A 65 13.93 8.62 -18.23
C GLN A 65 12.66 8.03 -18.88
N ALA A 66 12.66 7.85 -20.19
CA ALA A 66 11.56 7.19 -20.89
C ALA A 66 11.35 5.75 -20.40
N MET A 67 12.44 5.04 -20.11
CA MET A 67 12.42 3.68 -19.58
C MET A 67 11.81 3.61 -18.16
N VAL A 68 12.19 4.51 -17.26
CA VAL A 68 11.58 4.61 -15.92
C VAL A 68 10.10 4.94 -16.01
N ASN A 69 9.71 5.91 -16.86
CA ASN A 69 8.30 6.26 -17.05
C ASN A 69 7.47 5.09 -17.61
N ALA A 70 8.03 4.32 -18.54
CA ALA A 70 7.38 3.12 -19.07
C ALA A 70 7.16 2.07 -17.98
N ARG A 71 8.15 1.86 -17.10
CA ARG A 71 8.04 0.95 -15.96
C ARG A 71 7.00 1.43 -14.93
N ILE A 72 6.96 2.72 -14.62
CA ILE A 72 5.92 3.31 -13.76
C ILE A 72 4.53 3.02 -14.35
N GLY A 73 4.34 3.26 -15.65
CA GLY A 73 3.06 2.98 -16.31
C GLY A 73 2.65 1.50 -16.28
N GLN A 74 3.61 0.57 -16.35
CA GLN A 74 3.34 -0.87 -16.19
C GLN A 74 2.88 -1.20 -14.77
N ILE A 75 3.54 -0.63 -13.75
CA ILE A 75 3.16 -0.79 -12.35
C ILE A 75 1.76 -0.20 -12.11
N ASP A 76 1.50 1.00 -12.61
CA ASP A 76 0.19 1.65 -12.51
C ASP A 76 -0.90 0.81 -13.17
N ALA A 77 -0.62 0.19 -14.32
CA ALA A 77 -1.57 -0.70 -14.98
C ALA A 77 -1.85 -1.97 -14.17
N LEU A 78 -0.83 -2.54 -13.51
CA LEU A 78 -0.98 -3.69 -12.62
C LEU A 78 -1.83 -3.34 -11.39
N ILE A 79 -1.49 -2.24 -10.71
CA ILE A 79 -2.22 -1.75 -9.54
C ILE A 79 -3.66 -1.39 -9.94
N SER A 80 -3.85 -0.69 -11.06
CA SER A 80 -5.16 -0.31 -11.57
C SER A 80 -6.01 -1.54 -11.84
N ARG A 81 -5.47 -2.60 -12.44
CA ARG A 81 -6.21 -3.85 -12.69
C ARG A 81 -6.67 -4.50 -11.38
N GLN A 82 -5.76 -4.62 -10.41
CA GLN A 82 -6.09 -5.21 -9.12
C GLN A 82 -7.13 -4.39 -8.37
N LEU A 83 -6.97 -3.07 -8.37
CA LEU A 83 -7.92 -2.16 -7.74
C LEU A 83 -9.28 -2.23 -8.44
N ASN A 84 -9.30 -2.33 -9.77
CA ASN A 84 -10.51 -2.45 -10.56
C ASN A 84 -11.30 -3.70 -10.16
N GLU A 85 -10.62 -4.84 -10.00
CA GLU A 85 -11.23 -6.09 -9.53
C GLU A 85 -11.84 -5.95 -8.13
N ILE A 86 -11.14 -5.28 -7.21
CA ILE A 86 -11.63 -5.07 -5.83
C ILE A 86 -12.84 -4.13 -5.83
N LEU A 87 -12.77 -3.00 -6.54
CA LEU A 87 -13.82 -1.98 -6.55
C LEU A 87 -15.07 -2.43 -7.32
N HIS A 88 -14.92 -3.30 -8.33
CA HIS A 88 -16.05 -3.83 -9.10
C HIS A 88 -16.60 -5.14 -8.53
N HIS A 89 -16.10 -5.60 -7.39
CA HIS A 89 -16.68 -6.75 -6.73
C HIS A 89 -18.11 -6.42 -6.23
N GLU A 90 -19.08 -7.27 -6.57
CA GLU A 90 -20.51 -7.08 -6.26
C GLU A 90 -20.78 -6.76 -4.78
N ASP A 91 -20.08 -7.43 -3.86
CA ASP A 91 -20.24 -7.17 -2.43
C ASP A 91 -19.73 -5.80 -2.01
N PHE A 92 -18.63 -5.33 -2.61
CA PHE A 92 -18.08 -4.01 -2.35
C PHE A 92 -19.00 -2.94 -2.93
N GLN A 93 -19.43 -3.08 -4.18
CA GLN A 93 -20.33 -2.14 -4.83
C GLN A 93 -21.67 -2.02 -4.11
N ARG A 94 -22.24 -3.12 -3.61
CA ARG A 94 -23.49 -3.09 -2.82
C ARG A 94 -23.35 -2.29 -1.52
N LEU A 95 -22.22 -2.46 -0.84
CA LEU A 95 -21.89 -1.70 0.38
C LEU A 95 -21.63 -0.23 0.04
N GLU A 96 -20.80 0.04 -0.96
CA GLU A 96 -20.46 1.38 -1.44
C GLU A 96 -21.71 2.15 -1.88
N ALA A 97 -22.59 1.54 -2.66
CA ALA A 97 -23.84 2.16 -3.11
C ALA A 97 -24.72 2.60 -1.93
N SER A 98 -24.82 1.76 -0.90
CA SER A 98 -25.60 2.08 0.30
C SER A 98 -25.01 3.27 1.07
N TRP A 99 -23.69 3.29 1.25
CA TRP A 99 -23.00 4.36 1.97
C TRP A 99 -22.87 5.65 1.17
N ARG A 100 -22.63 5.59 -0.14
CA ARG A 100 -22.61 6.77 -1.02
C ARG A 100 -23.99 7.37 -1.16
N GLY A 101 -25.05 6.55 -1.22
CA GLY A 101 -26.43 7.00 -1.18
C GLY A 101 -26.75 7.73 0.12
N LEU A 102 -26.37 7.16 1.27
CA LEU A 102 -26.52 7.83 2.57
C LEU A 102 -25.71 9.12 2.66
N HIS A 103 -24.44 9.10 2.22
CA HIS A 103 -23.59 10.29 2.18
C HIS A 103 -24.22 11.38 1.33
N TYR A 104 -24.70 11.05 0.13
CA TYR A 104 -25.42 11.98 -0.74
C TYR A 104 -26.65 12.57 -0.05
N PHE A 105 -27.47 11.74 0.59
CA PHE A 105 -28.66 12.19 1.31
C PHE A 105 -28.31 13.17 2.45
N VAL A 106 -27.28 12.85 3.24
CA VAL A 106 -26.82 13.73 4.34
C VAL A 106 -26.28 15.04 3.80
N HIS A 107 -25.47 15.01 2.73
CA HIS A 107 -24.83 16.20 2.18
C HIS A 107 -25.84 17.14 1.50
N GLN A 108 -26.90 16.58 0.91
CA GLN A 108 -27.96 17.35 0.25
C GLN A 108 -29.04 17.83 1.23
N SER A 109 -29.03 17.37 2.48
CA SER A 109 -29.98 17.77 3.51
C SER A 109 -29.40 18.91 4.35
N GLU A 110 -30.11 20.04 4.41
CA GLU A 110 -29.75 21.14 5.32
C GLU A 110 -30.13 20.77 6.77
N THR A 111 -29.28 19.98 7.43
CA THR A 111 -29.47 19.63 8.84
C THR A 111 -29.14 20.81 9.75
N GLY A 112 -30.15 21.63 10.05
CA GLY A 112 -30.11 22.64 11.11
C GLY A 112 -30.49 22.07 12.49
N SER A 113 -30.74 22.95 13.47
CA SER A 113 -31.16 22.54 14.83
C SER A 113 -32.49 21.78 14.88
N LEU A 114 -33.35 21.98 13.89
CA LEU A 114 -34.69 21.39 13.79
C LEU A 114 -34.72 20.04 13.05
N MET A 115 -33.69 19.70 12.27
CA MET A 115 -33.67 18.50 11.44
C MET A 115 -32.62 17.51 11.92
N LYS A 116 -33.04 16.27 12.19
CA LYS A 116 -32.16 15.18 12.63
C LYS A 116 -32.32 13.99 11.71
N ILE A 117 -31.21 13.44 11.23
CA ILE A 117 -31.16 12.20 10.47
C ILE A 117 -30.75 11.08 11.44
N ARG A 118 -31.57 10.04 11.56
CA ARG A 118 -31.26 8.84 12.35
C ARG A 118 -31.17 7.65 11.41
N VAL A 119 -30.09 6.89 11.53
CA VAL A 119 -29.81 5.74 10.66
C VAL A 119 -29.93 4.45 11.47
N LEU A 120 -30.68 3.49 10.95
CA LEU A 120 -30.76 2.12 11.46
C LEU A 120 -30.10 1.17 10.45
N ASN A 121 -28.95 0.60 10.81
CA ASN A 121 -28.29 -0.41 9.98
C ASN A 121 -28.92 -1.78 10.23
N THR A 122 -29.64 -2.31 9.25
CA THR A 122 -30.27 -3.64 9.31
C THR A 122 -30.51 -4.18 7.92
N SER A 123 -30.49 -5.50 7.75
CA SER A 123 -30.81 -6.14 6.47
C SER A 123 -32.32 -6.32 6.29
N LYS A 124 -32.78 -6.41 5.04
CA LYS A 124 -34.19 -6.73 4.75
C LYS A 124 -34.63 -8.06 5.39
N LYS A 125 -33.73 -9.04 5.47
CA LYS A 125 -34.01 -10.35 6.06
C LYS A 125 -34.20 -10.25 7.57
N ASP A 126 -33.40 -9.42 8.24
CA ASP A 126 -33.50 -9.22 9.69
C ASP A 126 -34.78 -8.46 10.05
N LEU A 127 -35.16 -7.45 9.27
CA LEU A 127 -36.45 -6.76 9.42
C LEU A 127 -37.64 -7.69 9.24
N LEU A 128 -37.61 -8.53 8.19
CA LEU A 128 -38.68 -9.50 7.95
C LEU A 128 -38.79 -10.51 9.10
N LYS A 129 -37.65 -11.00 9.59
CA LYS A 129 -37.59 -11.91 10.73
C LYS A 129 -38.05 -11.26 12.05
N ASP A 130 -37.81 -9.97 12.23
CA ASP A 130 -38.33 -9.20 13.38
C ASP A 130 -39.87 -9.15 13.34
N MET A 131 -40.43 -8.86 12.16
CA MET A 131 -41.89 -8.80 11.98
C MET A 131 -42.56 -10.17 12.09
N GLU A 132 -41.94 -11.25 11.59
CA GLU A 132 -42.47 -12.61 11.71
C GLU A 132 -42.43 -13.17 13.14
N ARG A 133 -41.46 -12.73 13.94
CA ARG A 133 -41.30 -13.16 15.34
C ARG A 133 -42.23 -12.42 16.30
N ALA A 134 -42.63 -11.20 15.94
CA ALA A 134 -43.54 -10.41 16.76
C ALA A 134 -44.95 -11.03 16.70
N PRO A 135 -45.63 -11.26 17.86
CA PRO A 135 -47.01 -11.74 17.87
C PRO A 135 -47.97 -10.81 17.11
N GLU A 136 -47.74 -9.50 17.25
CA GLU A 136 -48.46 -8.42 16.60
C GLU A 136 -47.45 -7.37 16.10
N PHE A 137 -47.82 -6.59 15.09
CA PHE A 137 -46.88 -5.68 14.41
C PHE A 137 -46.31 -4.59 15.33
N ASP A 138 -47.10 -4.14 16.32
CA ASP A 138 -46.76 -3.12 17.32
C ASP A 138 -45.83 -3.63 18.42
N GLN A 139 -45.60 -4.93 18.49
CA GLN A 139 -44.67 -5.55 19.43
C GLN A 139 -43.27 -5.78 18.81
N SER A 140 -43.09 -5.47 17.52
CA SER A 140 -41.80 -5.61 16.81
C SER A 140 -40.74 -4.63 17.34
N ALA A 141 -39.45 -5.00 17.20
CA ALA A 141 -38.36 -4.10 17.59
C ALA A 141 -38.34 -2.84 16.71
N LEU A 142 -38.71 -2.95 15.43
CA LEU A 142 -38.85 -1.80 14.54
C LEU A 142 -39.89 -0.81 15.06
N PHE A 143 -41.07 -1.29 15.48
CA PHE A 143 -42.13 -0.41 15.99
C PHE A 143 -41.66 0.38 17.23
N LYS A 144 -40.98 -0.28 18.17
CA LYS A 144 -40.41 0.36 19.36
C LYS A 144 -39.30 1.37 19.08
N LYS A 145 -38.73 1.40 17.87
CA LYS A 145 -37.69 2.37 17.49
C LYS A 145 -38.23 3.55 16.69
N VAL A 146 -39.34 3.34 16.00
CA VAL A 146 -39.94 4.33 15.09
C VAL A 146 -41.11 5.06 15.75
N TYR A 147 -41.92 4.35 16.54
CA TYR A 147 -43.16 4.87 17.10
C TYR A 147 -43.05 5.18 18.60
N GLU A 148 -42.53 4.23 19.38
CA GLU A 148 -42.27 4.40 20.82
C GLU A 148 -41.02 5.26 21.07
#